data_AF-A0A3L7XTI5-F1
#
_entry.id   AF-A0A3L7XTI5-F1
#
_cell.length_a   1.000
_cell.length_b   1.000
_cell.length_c   1.000
_cell.angle_alpha   90.00
_cell.angle_beta   90.00
_cell.angle_gamma   90.00
#
_symmetry.space_group_name_H-M   'P 1'
#
loop_
_entity.id
_entity.type
_entity.pdbx_description
1 polymer ?
#
loop_
_entity_poly.entity_id
_entity_poly.type
_entity_poly.pdbx_seq_one_letter_code
_entity_poly.pdbx_strand_id
1 'polypeptide(L)'
;MLQLEREKIFWRSWQPVAGSAALRRHGDYVACDLQGKPLVVTRDAAGCLRAFFNVCRHRAGPVASGKGNRKSLQCRYHGWTYGLDGKLLSAPEFEGVEDWGAEQVCLPSVNVAEWGPWVFVNLDAQCESLEESQGPIWREVAAAGFDVSKLGLLERREYVVEANWKVYIDNFLEGYHIPIAHPGLFRELDYEQYRVETFRNYSKQHAPFRPLGAAPSAGQDRRYLRGAAEPDALYYWLFPNV
;
A
#
# COMPACT_ATOMS: atom_id res chain seq x y z
N MET A 1 -15.32 17.35 -6.68
CA MET A 1 -15.03 16.03 -7.29
C MET A 1 -14.05 15.22 -6.44
N LEU A 2 -12.80 15.67 -6.21
CA LEU A 2 -11.81 14.94 -5.39
C LEU A 2 -12.29 14.55 -3.98
N GLN A 3 -13.03 15.44 -3.30
CA GLN A 3 -13.56 15.12 -1.97
C GLN A 3 -14.53 13.92 -2.00
N LEU A 4 -15.37 13.81 -3.02
CA LEU A 4 -16.25 12.64 -3.20
C LEU A 4 -15.43 11.38 -3.49
N GLU A 5 -14.35 11.49 -4.26
CA GLU A 5 -13.44 10.36 -4.52
C GLU A 5 -12.74 9.89 -3.23
N ARG A 6 -12.35 10.82 -2.35
CA ARG A 6 -11.86 10.46 -1.01
C ARG A 6 -12.89 9.66 -0.22
N GLU A 7 -14.11 10.14 -0.14
CA GLU A 7 -15.19 9.53 0.65
C GLU A 7 -15.70 8.20 0.09
N LYS A 8 -15.71 8.06 -1.24
CA LYS A 8 -16.34 6.92 -1.93
C LYS A 8 -15.35 5.89 -2.43
N ILE A 9 -14.09 6.27 -2.65
CA ILE A 9 -13.05 5.38 -3.20
C ILE A 9 -11.94 5.22 -2.17
N PHE A 10 -11.14 6.26 -1.90
CA PHE A 10 -9.89 6.10 -1.15
C PHE A 10 -10.10 5.65 0.29
N TRP A 11 -11.11 6.18 0.99
CA TRP A 11 -11.40 5.79 2.37
C TRP A 11 -12.16 4.45 2.50
N ARG A 12 -12.65 3.90 1.39
CA ARG A 12 -13.44 2.65 1.36
C ARG A 12 -12.78 1.49 0.62
N SER A 13 -11.58 1.72 0.11
CA SER A 13 -10.75 0.70 -0.53
C SER A 13 -9.48 0.52 0.29
N TRP A 14 -8.80 -0.60 0.07
CA TRP A 14 -7.52 -0.84 0.70
C TRP A 14 -6.41 0.01 0.09
N GLN A 15 -5.65 0.69 0.94
CA GLN A 15 -4.68 1.70 0.55
C GLN A 15 -3.29 1.35 1.07
N PRO A 16 -2.25 1.31 0.23
CA PRO A 16 -0.88 1.11 0.69
C PRO A 16 -0.45 2.32 1.52
N VAL A 17 -0.05 2.11 2.77
CA VAL A 17 0.35 3.21 3.67
C VAL A 17 1.77 3.10 4.20
N ALA A 18 2.37 1.91 4.15
CA ALA A 18 3.74 1.68 4.59
C ALA A 18 4.34 0.45 3.90
N GLY A 19 5.67 0.35 3.92
CA GLY A 19 6.36 -0.90 3.63
C GLY A 19 6.41 -1.78 4.88
N SER A 20 6.17 -3.09 4.74
CA SER A 20 6.19 -4.07 5.84
C SER A 20 7.50 -4.08 6.61
N ALA A 21 8.61 -3.79 5.93
CA ALA A 21 9.94 -3.67 6.55
C ALA A 21 10.00 -2.66 7.71
N ALA A 22 9.14 -1.64 7.72
CA ALA A 22 9.09 -0.63 8.78
C ALA A 22 8.25 -1.07 10.00
N LEU A 23 7.60 -2.24 9.94
CA LEU A 23 6.61 -2.73 10.92
C LEU A 23 6.85 -4.20 11.32
N ARG A 24 8.09 -4.69 11.20
CA ARG A 24 8.39 -6.12 11.41
C ARG A 24 8.45 -6.53 12.88
N ARG A 25 9.01 -5.67 13.74
CA ARG A 25 9.30 -6.01 15.14
C ARG A 25 8.24 -5.43 16.05
N HIS A 26 8.00 -6.10 17.17
CA HIS A 26 7.21 -5.52 18.26
C HIS A 26 7.70 -4.11 18.60
N GLY A 27 6.76 -3.17 18.72
CA GLY A 27 7.06 -1.77 19.00
C GLY A 27 7.25 -0.91 17.77
N ASP A 28 7.46 -1.50 16.60
CA ASP A 28 7.60 -0.74 15.37
C ASP A 28 6.29 -0.01 15.07
N TYR A 29 6.40 1.26 14.64
CA TYR A 29 5.27 2.08 14.24
C TYR A 29 5.60 2.97 13.04
N VAL A 30 4.56 3.33 12.30
CA VAL A 30 4.60 4.31 11.21
C VAL A 30 3.40 5.23 11.36
N ALA A 31 3.66 6.53 11.51
CA ALA A 31 2.65 7.58 11.36
C ALA A 31 2.60 8.02 9.88
N CYS A 32 1.39 8.07 9.33
CA CYS A 32 1.15 8.40 7.92
C CYS A 32 -0.14 9.22 7.77
N ASP A 33 -0.41 9.68 6.56
CA ASP A 33 -1.66 10.34 6.20
C ASP A 33 -2.31 9.57 5.04
N LEU A 34 -3.61 9.29 5.17
CA LEU A 34 -4.42 8.72 4.10
C LEU A 34 -5.41 9.76 3.59
N GLN A 35 -4.97 10.58 2.64
CA GLN A 35 -5.79 11.57 1.95
C GLN A 35 -6.51 12.54 2.92
N GLY A 36 -5.75 13.07 3.88
CA GLY A 36 -6.22 13.99 4.91
C GLY A 36 -6.72 13.32 6.19
N LYS A 37 -6.48 12.01 6.34
CA LYS A 37 -6.77 11.25 7.56
C LYS A 37 -5.45 10.83 8.21
N PRO A 38 -5.05 11.44 9.33
CA PRO A 38 -3.81 11.07 10.01
C PRO A 38 -3.99 9.71 10.67
N LEU A 39 -3.06 8.79 10.39
CA LEU A 39 -3.06 7.42 10.87
C LEU A 39 -1.76 7.08 11.59
N VAL A 40 -1.82 6.07 12.44
CA VAL A 40 -0.65 5.40 13.00
C VAL A 40 -0.86 3.89 12.89
N VAL A 41 0.11 3.21 12.30
CA VAL A 41 0.17 1.76 12.22
C VAL A 41 1.22 1.27 13.20
N THR A 42 0.94 0.23 13.96
CA THR A 42 1.82 -0.35 14.98
C THR A 42 1.90 -1.86 14.86
N ARG A 43 3.00 -2.43 15.38
CA ARG A 43 3.11 -3.84 15.71
C ARG A 43 3.04 -4.02 17.23
N ASP A 44 1.95 -4.60 17.72
CA ASP A 44 1.70 -4.76 19.15
C ASP A 44 2.53 -5.90 19.79
N ALA A 45 2.40 -6.06 21.11
CA ALA A 45 3.13 -7.07 21.89
C ALA A 45 2.77 -8.52 21.55
N ALA A 46 1.59 -8.75 20.95
CA ALA A 46 1.19 -10.06 20.44
C ALA A 46 1.75 -10.31 19.03
N GLY A 47 2.48 -9.34 18.45
CA GLY A 47 2.91 -9.42 17.07
C GLY A 47 1.74 -9.26 16.09
N CYS A 48 0.69 -8.54 16.46
CA CYS A 48 -0.41 -8.19 15.56
C CYS A 48 -0.22 -6.78 14.98
N LEU A 49 -0.73 -6.56 13.76
CA LEU A 49 -0.67 -5.26 13.08
C LEU A 49 -1.93 -4.55 13.53
N ARG A 50 -1.79 -3.30 13.95
CA ARG A 50 -2.90 -2.46 14.35
C ARG A 50 -2.78 -1.13 13.63
N ALA A 51 -3.92 -0.51 13.32
CA ALA A 51 -3.95 0.82 12.77
C ALA A 51 -5.03 1.64 13.47
N PHE A 52 -4.73 2.91 13.70
CA PHE A 52 -5.63 3.84 14.38
C PHE A 52 -5.58 5.21 13.73
N PHE A 53 -6.62 6.02 13.94
CA PHE A 53 -6.47 7.46 13.74
C PHE A 53 -5.42 8.01 14.70
N ASN A 54 -4.44 8.75 14.17
CA ASN A 54 -3.36 9.38 14.95
C ASN A 54 -3.85 10.68 15.59
N VAL A 55 -4.92 10.57 16.38
CA VAL A 55 -5.64 11.68 16.99
C VAL A 55 -5.96 11.30 18.44
N CYS A 56 -5.29 11.96 19.39
CA CYS A 56 -5.52 11.75 20.81
C CYS A 56 -6.97 12.06 21.18
N ARG A 57 -7.57 11.20 22.00
CA ARG A 57 -8.96 11.29 22.45
C ARG A 57 -9.21 12.42 23.45
N HIS A 58 -8.16 13.05 23.99
CA HIS A 58 -8.29 14.22 24.85
C HIS A 58 -8.61 15.48 24.03
N ARG A 59 -7.63 16.04 23.32
CA ARG A 59 -7.77 17.30 22.54
C ARG A 59 -7.08 17.23 21.18
N ALA A 60 -7.25 16.10 20.49
CA ALA A 60 -6.87 15.88 19.10
C ALA A 60 -5.38 16.06 18.72
N GLY A 61 -4.46 16.09 19.70
CA GLY A 61 -3.03 16.09 19.42
C GLY A 61 -2.55 14.75 18.84
N PRO A 62 -1.50 14.71 18.01
CA PRO A 62 -0.95 13.46 17.50
C PRO A 62 -0.31 12.63 18.63
N VAL A 63 -0.42 11.31 18.52
CA VAL A 63 0.19 10.34 19.46
C VAL A 63 1.49 9.74 18.93
N ALA A 64 1.76 9.89 17.63
CA ALA A 64 2.97 9.45 16.97
C ALA A 64 3.36 10.41 15.83
N SER A 65 4.64 10.41 15.46
CA SER A 65 5.19 11.21 14.36
C SER A 65 6.33 10.45 13.68
N GLY A 66 6.38 10.43 12.35
CA GLY A 66 7.37 9.67 11.60
C GLY A 66 7.24 8.17 11.82
N LYS A 67 8.37 7.46 11.84
CA LYS A 67 8.44 6.02 12.09
C LYS A 67 9.50 5.70 13.13
N GLY A 68 9.39 4.56 13.82
CA GLY A 68 10.39 4.13 14.79
C GLY A 68 9.93 2.92 15.59
N ASN A 69 10.54 2.71 16.75
CA ASN A 69 10.19 1.63 17.67
C ASN A 69 9.94 2.19 19.08
N ARG A 70 8.79 1.89 19.69
CA ARG A 70 8.39 2.36 21.02
C ARG A 70 7.54 1.33 21.76
N LYS A 71 7.46 1.43 23.08
CA LYS A 71 6.59 0.58 23.92
C LYS A 71 5.14 1.10 24.02
N SER A 72 4.93 2.38 23.71
CA SER A 72 3.63 3.06 23.81
C SER A 72 3.57 4.28 22.89
N LEU A 73 2.36 4.81 22.66
CA LEU A 73 2.08 6.01 21.90
C LEU A 73 1.68 7.13 22.85
N GLN A 74 2.54 8.14 23.03
CA GLN A 74 2.29 9.24 23.94
C GLN A 74 1.96 10.53 23.19
N CYS A 75 0.81 11.11 23.50
CA CYS A 75 0.41 12.41 22.99
C CYS A 75 1.34 13.50 23.53
N ARG A 76 1.94 14.29 22.63
CA ARG A 76 2.84 15.39 23.00
C ARG A 76 2.14 16.61 23.59
N TYR A 77 0.80 16.63 23.64
CA TYR A 77 0.06 17.77 24.17
C TYR A 77 -0.03 17.72 25.70
N HIS A 78 -0.64 16.67 26.26
CA HIS A 78 -0.88 16.53 27.70
C HIS A 78 -0.44 15.17 28.26
N GLY A 79 0.40 14.43 27.54
CA GLY A 79 1.01 13.19 28.05
C GLY A 79 0.09 11.96 28.10
N TRP A 80 -1.13 12.03 27.57
CA TRP A 80 -2.01 10.85 27.43
C TRP A 80 -1.28 9.76 26.65
N THR A 81 -1.19 8.58 27.25
CA THR A 81 -0.36 7.49 26.77
C THR A 81 -1.23 6.29 26.44
N TYR A 82 -1.12 5.79 25.22
CA TYR A 82 -1.84 4.63 24.70
C TYR A 82 -0.89 3.46 24.48
N GLY A 83 -1.41 2.24 24.63
CA GLY A 83 -0.73 1.04 24.20
C GLY A 83 -0.61 0.97 22.67
N LEU A 84 0.22 0.06 22.19
CA LEU A 84 0.32 -0.23 20.75
C LEU A 84 -0.93 -0.94 20.21
N ASP A 85 -1.80 -1.43 21.11
CA ASP A 85 -3.15 -1.93 20.83
C ASP A 85 -4.23 -0.83 20.89
N GLY A 86 -3.83 0.43 21.12
CA GLY A 86 -4.71 1.60 21.10
C GLY A 86 -5.45 1.89 22.41
N LYS A 87 -5.33 1.04 23.44
CA LYS A 87 -5.98 1.27 24.74
C LYS A 87 -5.28 2.39 25.50
N LEU A 88 -6.04 3.23 26.20
CA LEU A 88 -5.45 4.23 27.10
C LEU A 88 -4.79 3.53 28.30
N LEU A 89 -3.50 3.81 28.52
CA LEU A 89 -2.73 3.27 29.64
C LEU A 89 -2.63 4.28 30.79
N SER A 90 -2.53 5.57 30.46
CA SER A 90 -2.38 6.63 31.45
C SER A 90 -2.88 7.96 30.90
N ALA A 91 -3.60 8.69 31.75
CA ALA A 91 -3.97 10.09 31.58
C ALA A 91 -3.46 10.85 32.82
N PRO A 92 -2.41 11.67 32.69
CA PRO A 92 -1.91 12.47 33.81
C PRO A 92 -2.99 13.42 34.35
N GLU A 93 -3.05 13.58 35.67
CA GLU A 93 -3.94 14.52 36.38
C GLU A 93 -5.44 14.30 36.10
N PHE A 94 -5.83 13.04 35.86
CA PHE A 94 -7.23 12.64 35.67
C PHE A 94 -7.84 12.00 36.92
N GLU A 95 -7.12 11.99 38.04
CA GLU A 95 -7.63 11.53 39.33
C GLU A 95 -8.81 12.40 39.79
N GLY A 96 -9.92 11.76 40.17
CA GLY A 96 -11.11 12.46 40.70
C GLY A 96 -12.03 13.08 39.64
N VAL A 97 -11.75 12.89 38.34
CA VAL A 97 -12.69 13.25 37.27
C VAL A 97 -13.91 12.31 37.35
N GLU A 98 -15.10 12.89 37.46
CA GLU A 98 -16.37 12.17 37.52
C GLU A 98 -16.77 11.62 36.13
N ASP A 99 -17.61 10.58 36.11
CA ASP A 99 -18.17 9.97 34.89
C ASP A 99 -17.13 9.55 33.83
N TRP A 100 -15.95 9.12 34.26
CA TRP A 100 -14.85 8.72 33.38
C TRP A 100 -14.22 7.38 33.79
N GLY A 101 -13.80 6.60 32.79
CA GLY A 101 -12.99 5.40 32.96
C GLY A 101 -12.01 5.24 31.81
N ALA A 102 -10.73 4.97 32.12
CA ALA A 102 -9.67 4.86 31.12
C ALA A 102 -9.96 3.75 30.09
N GLU A 103 -10.60 2.67 30.51
CA GLU A 103 -11.02 1.53 29.69
C GLU A 103 -12.05 1.91 28.61
N GLN A 104 -12.78 3.01 28.81
CA GLN A 104 -13.75 3.52 27.83
C GLN A 104 -13.08 4.36 26.74
N VAL A 105 -11.79 4.69 26.91
CA VAL A 105 -11.03 5.53 25.99
C VAL A 105 -10.01 4.69 25.23
N CYS A 106 -10.32 4.39 23.98
CA CYS A 106 -9.36 3.80 23.03
C CYS A 106 -9.15 4.73 21.82
N LEU A 107 -7.98 4.61 21.19
CA LEU A 107 -7.79 5.17 19.85
C LEU A 107 -8.78 4.48 18.89
N PRO A 108 -9.48 5.21 18.00
CA PRO A 108 -10.41 4.57 17.08
C PRO A 108 -9.60 3.78 16.03
N SER A 109 -9.86 2.48 15.95
CA SER A 109 -9.17 1.55 15.07
C SER A 109 -9.67 1.63 13.64
N VAL A 110 -8.80 1.30 12.69
CA VAL A 110 -9.12 1.12 11.27
C VAL A 110 -8.57 -0.22 10.79
N ASN A 111 -9.11 -0.74 9.68
CA ASN A 111 -8.71 -2.03 9.16
C ASN A 111 -7.27 -1.97 8.63
N VAL A 112 -6.48 -3.00 8.90
CA VAL A 112 -5.08 -3.11 8.45
C VAL A 112 -4.78 -4.53 8.00
N ALA A 113 -4.02 -4.67 6.92
CA ALA A 113 -3.59 -5.94 6.37
C ALA A 113 -2.18 -5.81 5.77
N GLU A 114 -1.50 -6.93 5.59
CA GLU A 114 -0.18 -6.99 4.97
C GLU A 114 -0.20 -7.96 3.80
N TRP A 115 0.42 -7.57 2.69
CA TRP A 115 0.69 -8.46 1.56
C TRP A 115 2.13 -8.23 1.10
N GLY A 116 3.00 -9.20 1.37
CA GLY A 116 4.43 -9.13 1.07
C GLY A 116 5.11 -7.86 1.57
N PRO A 117 5.65 -7.00 0.68
CA PRO A 117 6.38 -5.80 1.10
C PRO A 117 5.47 -4.63 1.49
N TRP A 118 4.14 -4.76 1.42
CA TRP A 118 3.19 -3.66 1.62
C TRP A 118 2.26 -3.87 2.81
N VAL A 119 2.00 -2.78 3.53
CA VAL A 119 0.97 -2.68 4.56
C VAL A 119 -0.14 -1.77 4.08
N PHE A 120 -1.37 -2.28 4.15
CA PHE A 120 -2.58 -1.63 3.66
C PHE A 120 -3.50 -1.22 4.80
N VAL A 121 -4.25 -0.14 4.61
CA VAL A 121 -5.32 0.30 5.52
C VAL A 121 -6.62 0.53 4.75
N ASN A 122 -7.76 0.25 5.37
CA ASN A 122 -9.09 0.64 4.90
C ASN A 122 -9.86 1.31 6.05
N LEU A 123 -10.48 2.47 5.80
CA LEU A 123 -11.22 3.22 6.83
C LEU A 123 -12.68 2.76 6.95
N ASP A 124 -13.17 1.95 6.00
CA ASP A 124 -14.49 1.34 6.10
C ASP A 124 -14.43 0.15 7.06
N ALA A 125 -15.10 0.27 8.20
CA ALA A 125 -15.16 -0.77 9.22
C ALA A 125 -15.83 -2.06 8.73
N GLN A 126 -16.64 -1.98 7.67
CA GLN A 126 -17.36 -3.12 7.09
C GLN A 126 -16.71 -3.63 5.79
N CYS A 127 -15.46 -3.26 5.52
CA CYS A 127 -14.79 -3.72 4.32
C CYS A 127 -14.56 -5.24 4.32
N GLU A 128 -14.58 -5.83 3.12
CA GLU A 128 -14.05 -7.17 2.87
C GLU A 128 -12.56 -7.22 3.21
N SER A 129 -12.01 -8.42 3.43
CA SER A 129 -10.57 -8.59 3.62
C SER A 129 -9.79 -8.10 2.40
N LEU A 130 -8.49 -7.79 2.58
CA LEU A 130 -7.63 -7.36 1.47
C LEU A 130 -7.63 -8.43 0.36
N GLU A 131 -7.58 -9.72 0.73
CA GLU A 131 -7.59 -10.84 -0.21
C GLU A 131 -8.87 -10.88 -1.03
N GLU A 132 -10.03 -10.87 -0.37
CA GLU A 132 -11.33 -10.87 -1.04
C GLU A 132 -11.51 -9.66 -1.96
N SER A 133 -11.11 -8.48 -1.48
CA SER A 133 -11.26 -7.23 -2.24
C SER A 133 -10.43 -7.22 -3.52
N GLN A 134 -9.22 -7.75 -3.50
CA GLN A 134 -8.31 -7.73 -4.66
C GLN A 134 -8.55 -8.92 -5.62
N GLY A 135 -9.42 -9.86 -5.26
CA GLY A 135 -9.81 -10.96 -6.13
C GLY A 135 -8.68 -11.97 -6.37
N PRO A 136 -8.65 -12.66 -7.52
CA PRO A 136 -7.79 -13.83 -7.71
C PRO A 136 -6.30 -13.52 -7.94
N ILE A 137 -5.89 -12.25 -7.97
CA ILE A 137 -4.49 -11.85 -8.20
C ILE A 137 -3.49 -12.57 -7.29
N TRP A 138 -3.84 -12.79 -6.02
CA TRP A 138 -3.02 -13.53 -5.05
C TRP A 138 -2.65 -14.92 -5.55
N ARG A 139 -3.64 -15.61 -6.13
CA ARG A 139 -3.50 -16.96 -6.67
C ARG A 139 -2.81 -16.94 -8.03
N GLU A 140 -3.10 -15.95 -8.87
CA GLU A 140 -2.44 -15.79 -10.17
C GLU A 140 -0.94 -15.56 -10.03
N VAL A 141 -0.54 -14.65 -9.14
CA VAL A 141 0.87 -14.32 -8.88
C VAL A 141 1.61 -15.53 -8.29
N ALA A 142 0.98 -16.23 -7.33
CA ALA A 142 1.53 -17.45 -6.77
C ALA A 142 1.65 -18.59 -7.80
N ALA A 143 0.64 -18.78 -8.66
CA ALA A 143 0.64 -19.79 -9.71
C ALA A 143 1.70 -19.51 -10.79
N ALA A 144 2.02 -18.25 -11.02
CA ALA A 144 3.13 -17.82 -11.87
C ALA A 144 4.52 -17.99 -11.21
N GLY A 145 4.58 -18.55 -9.99
CA GLY A 145 5.83 -18.83 -9.27
C GLY A 145 6.40 -17.65 -8.49
N PHE A 146 5.67 -16.54 -8.38
CA PHE A 146 6.13 -15.35 -7.66
C PHE A 146 5.67 -15.39 -6.19
N ASP A 147 6.64 -15.61 -5.29
CA ASP A 147 6.42 -15.49 -3.85
C ASP A 147 6.56 -14.04 -3.41
N VAL A 148 5.44 -13.31 -3.38
CA VAL A 148 5.37 -11.88 -3.00
C VAL A 148 5.93 -11.65 -1.59
N SER A 149 5.88 -12.65 -0.70
CA SER A 149 6.40 -12.53 0.67
C SER A 149 7.92 -12.37 0.74
N LYS A 150 8.64 -12.81 -0.29
CA LYS A 150 10.10 -12.71 -0.38
C LYS A 150 10.57 -11.40 -1.00
N LEU A 151 9.66 -10.56 -1.50
CA LEU A 151 10.04 -9.26 -2.06
C LEU A 151 10.56 -8.32 -0.97
N GLY A 152 11.63 -7.61 -1.32
CA GLY A 152 12.23 -6.57 -0.49
C GLY A 152 12.24 -5.23 -1.23
N LEU A 153 12.17 -4.14 -0.48
CA LEU A 153 12.36 -2.81 -1.05
C LEU A 153 13.82 -2.63 -1.48
N LEU A 154 14.05 -2.48 -2.78
CA LEU A 154 15.37 -2.15 -3.33
C LEU A 154 15.57 -0.63 -3.46
N GLU A 155 14.62 0.04 -4.10
CA GLU A 155 14.67 1.48 -4.38
C GLU A 155 13.26 2.08 -4.28
N ARG A 156 13.16 3.35 -3.88
CA ARG A 156 11.93 4.14 -3.90
C ARG A 156 12.19 5.45 -4.62
N ARG A 157 11.34 5.76 -5.59
CA ARG A 157 11.31 7.04 -6.30
C ARG A 157 9.96 7.70 -6.09
N GLU A 158 9.98 9.01 -5.88
CA GLU A 158 8.78 9.81 -5.64
C GLU A 158 8.73 10.94 -6.66
N TYR A 159 7.55 11.12 -7.25
CA TYR A 159 7.30 12.13 -8.26
C TYR A 159 6.00 12.86 -7.92
N VAL A 160 6.02 14.19 -8.02
CA VAL A 160 4.79 14.98 -8.06
C VAL A 160 4.38 15.07 -9.53
N VAL A 161 3.23 14.48 -9.85
CA VAL A 161 2.63 14.55 -11.19
C VAL A 161 1.47 15.53 -11.13
N GLU A 162 1.56 16.64 -11.86
CA GLU A 162 0.51 17.68 -11.92
C GLU A 162 -0.67 17.24 -12.79
N ALA A 163 -1.28 16.12 -12.44
CA ALA A 163 -2.43 15.55 -13.13
C ALA A 163 -3.43 14.96 -12.13
N ASN A 164 -4.66 14.71 -12.59
CA ASN A 164 -5.61 13.93 -11.81
C ASN A 164 -5.13 12.47 -11.74
N TRP A 165 -5.27 11.81 -10.58
CA TRP A 165 -4.85 10.42 -10.38
C TRP A 165 -5.43 9.46 -11.43
N LYS A 166 -6.67 9.69 -11.89
CA LYS A 166 -7.31 8.87 -12.93
C LYS A 166 -6.59 8.96 -14.27
N VAL A 167 -6.03 10.11 -14.63
CA VAL A 167 -5.27 10.27 -15.89
C VAL A 167 -4.01 9.41 -15.87
N TYR A 168 -3.35 9.31 -14.70
CA TYR A 168 -2.20 8.43 -14.54
C TYR A 168 -2.59 6.95 -14.68
N ILE A 169 -3.73 6.57 -14.12
CA ILE A 169 -4.26 5.21 -14.27
C ILE A 169 -4.67 4.93 -15.72
N ASP A 170 -5.37 5.86 -16.38
CA ASP A 170 -5.78 5.71 -17.78
C ASP A 170 -4.57 5.40 -18.67
N ASN A 171 -3.42 6.06 -18.43
CA ASN A 171 -2.17 5.77 -19.13
C ASN A 171 -1.61 4.36 -18.82
N PHE A 172 -1.78 3.87 -17.60
CA PHE A 172 -1.37 2.51 -17.24
C PHE A 172 -2.34 1.44 -17.81
N LEU A 173 -3.61 1.77 -18.05
CA LEU A 173 -4.62 0.81 -18.51
C LEU A 173 -4.59 0.56 -20.04
N GLU A 174 -3.53 0.97 -20.73
CA GLU A 174 -3.38 0.78 -22.17
C GLU A 174 -1.91 0.60 -22.59
N GLY A 175 -1.70 0.05 -23.79
CA GLY A 175 -0.38 -0.02 -24.44
C GLY A 175 -0.26 0.84 -25.70
N TYR A 176 -1.33 1.54 -26.07
CA TYR A 176 -1.44 2.34 -27.29
C TYR A 176 -0.33 3.38 -27.45
N HIS A 177 0.15 3.95 -26.34
CA HIS A 177 1.26 4.91 -26.35
C HIS A 177 2.66 4.28 -26.49
N ILE A 178 2.81 2.97 -26.23
CA ILE A 178 4.12 2.30 -26.15
C ILE A 178 4.97 2.51 -27.41
N PRO A 179 4.46 2.36 -28.66
CA PRO A 179 5.28 2.52 -29.86
C PRO A 179 5.91 3.92 -30.02
N ILE A 180 5.25 4.95 -29.50
CA ILE A 180 5.68 6.35 -29.64
C ILE A 180 6.46 6.82 -28.41
N ALA A 181 5.91 6.62 -27.21
CA ALA A 181 6.47 7.14 -25.97
C ALA A 181 7.58 6.25 -25.37
N HIS A 182 7.60 4.96 -25.71
CA HIS A 182 8.54 3.99 -25.14
C HIS A 182 9.26 3.17 -26.22
N PRO A 183 10.01 3.79 -27.15
CA PRO A 183 10.67 3.08 -28.25
C PRO A 183 11.65 2.00 -27.75
N GLY A 184 12.25 2.20 -26.58
CA GLY A 184 13.09 1.19 -25.92
C GLY A 184 12.31 -0.07 -25.54
N LEU A 185 11.15 0.08 -24.88
CA LEU A 185 10.28 -1.02 -24.47
C LEU A 185 9.62 -1.68 -25.69
N PHE A 186 9.14 -0.87 -26.64
CA PHE A 186 8.50 -1.35 -27.86
C PHE A 186 9.39 -2.30 -28.67
N ARG A 187 10.72 -2.12 -28.65
CA ARG A 187 11.67 -3.03 -29.31
C ARG A 187 11.70 -4.44 -28.71
N GLU A 188 11.39 -4.57 -27.43
CA GLU A 188 11.42 -5.84 -26.72
C GLU A 188 10.08 -6.59 -26.79
N LEU A 189 8.96 -5.86 -26.80
CA LEU A 189 7.62 -6.45 -26.71
C LEU A 189 7.08 -6.94 -28.06
N ASP A 190 6.41 -8.09 -28.05
CA ASP A 190 5.49 -8.48 -29.10
C ASP A 190 4.16 -7.73 -28.92
N TYR A 191 4.14 -6.51 -29.44
CA TYR A 191 3.03 -5.57 -29.30
C TYR A 191 1.70 -6.09 -29.87
N GLU A 192 1.73 -6.92 -30.91
CA GLU A 192 0.49 -7.48 -31.50
C GLU A 192 -0.23 -8.42 -30.54
N GLN A 193 0.51 -9.01 -29.60
CA GLN A 193 0.01 -9.88 -28.55
C GLN A 193 -0.16 -9.17 -27.20
N TYR A 194 0.16 -7.88 -27.09
CA TYR A 194 -0.04 -7.11 -25.86
C TYR A 194 -1.53 -7.02 -25.52
N ARG A 195 -1.93 -7.40 -24.30
CA ARG A 195 -3.33 -7.34 -23.83
C ARG A 195 -3.41 -6.73 -22.45
N VAL A 196 -4.50 -6.00 -22.19
CA VAL A 196 -4.85 -5.54 -20.85
C VAL A 196 -6.17 -6.17 -20.46
N GLU A 197 -6.19 -6.83 -19.30
CA GLU A 197 -7.39 -7.39 -18.68
C GLU A 197 -7.73 -6.57 -17.45
N THR A 198 -8.99 -6.14 -17.33
CA THR A 198 -9.46 -5.32 -16.21
C THR A 198 -10.43 -6.11 -15.35
N PHE A 199 -10.19 -6.08 -14.04
CA PHE A 199 -11.05 -6.65 -13.02
C PHE A 199 -11.60 -5.53 -12.13
N ARG A 200 -12.43 -5.87 -11.15
CA ARG A 200 -13.06 -4.88 -10.28
C ARG A 200 -12.06 -3.98 -9.55
N ASN A 201 -11.01 -4.59 -8.98
CA ASN A 201 -10.05 -3.89 -8.12
C ASN A 201 -8.59 -4.11 -8.54
N TYR A 202 -8.33 -4.67 -9.72
CA TYR A 202 -6.99 -4.72 -10.29
C TYR A 202 -7.04 -4.82 -11.82
N SER A 203 -5.92 -4.57 -12.48
CA SER A 203 -5.71 -4.88 -13.90
C SER A 203 -4.43 -5.68 -14.10
N LYS A 204 -4.37 -6.38 -15.22
CA LYS A 204 -3.25 -7.21 -15.63
C LYS A 204 -2.88 -6.89 -17.07
N GLN A 205 -1.61 -6.56 -17.32
CA GLN A 205 -1.07 -6.44 -18.65
C GLN A 205 -0.27 -7.70 -18.98
N HIS A 206 -0.63 -8.31 -20.09
CA HIS A 206 0.13 -9.37 -20.73
C HIS A 206 1.02 -8.74 -21.79
N ALA A 207 2.33 -8.70 -21.54
CA ALA A 207 3.32 -8.09 -22.41
C ALA A 207 4.37 -9.13 -22.81
N PRO A 208 4.05 -10.02 -23.77
CA PRO A 208 5.00 -11.03 -24.24
C PRO A 208 6.20 -10.38 -24.91
N PHE A 209 7.37 -11.00 -24.77
CA PHE A 209 8.58 -10.55 -25.46
C PHE A 209 8.66 -11.13 -26.87
N ARG A 210 9.22 -10.35 -27.81
CA ARG A 210 9.55 -10.89 -29.13
C ARG A 210 10.58 -12.01 -28.96
N PRO A 211 10.40 -13.16 -29.65
CA PRO A 211 11.38 -14.24 -29.66
C PRO A 211 12.78 -13.73 -30.04
N LEU A 212 13.81 -14.39 -29.52
CA LEU A 212 15.17 -14.19 -29.98
C LEU A 212 15.30 -14.79 -31.40
N GLY A 213 15.03 -13.99 -32.43
CA GLY A 213 15.35 -14.30 -33.83
C GLY A 213 16.81 -13.96 -34.17
N ALA A 214 17.42 -14.72 -35.07
CA ALA A 214 18.87 -14.83 -35.32
C ALA A 214 19.67 -13.51 -35.36
N ALA A 215 20.74 -13.51 -34.56
CA ALA A 215 21.82 -12.53 -34.42
C ALA A 215 21.42 -11.08 -34.08
N PRO A 216 21.87 -10.53 -32.92
CA PRO A 216 21.80 -9.09 -32.70
C PRO A 216 22.60 -8.39 -33.81
N SER A 217 21.98 -7.41 -34.47
CA SER A 217 22.76 -6.50 -35.31
C SER A 217 23.64 -5.67 -34.37
N ALA A 218 24.92 -5.50 -34.73
CA ALA A 218 25.91 -4.84 -33.89
C ALA A 218 25.38 -3.48 -33.38
N GLY A 219 25.29 -3.33 -32.05
CA GLY A 219 24.69 -2.16 -31.37
C GLY A 219 23.33 -2.41 -30.70
N GLN A 220 22.77 -3.63 -30.80
CA GLN A 220 21.53 -4.03 -30.12
C GLN A 220 21.82 -4.77 -28.80
N ASP A 221 22.23 -4.03 -27.76
CA ASP A 221 22.20 -4.57 -26.39
C ASP A 221 20.74 -4.66 -25.92
N ARG A 222 20.17 -5.87 -25.92
CA ARG A 222 18.90 -6.13 -25.22
C ARG A 222 19.15 -6.01 -23.73
N ARG A 223 18.39 -5.15 -23.05
CA ARG A 223 18.51 -4.99 -21.58
C ARG A 223 18.08 -6.23 -20.79
N TYR A 224 17.29 -7.11 -21.41
CA TYR A 224 16.75 -8.30 -20.77
C TYR A 224 17.13 -9.54 -21.59
N LEU A 225 18.15 -10.28 -21.13
CA LEU A 225 18.47 -11.61 -21.63
C LEU A 225 17.69 -12.62 -20.77
N ARG A 226 16.48 -13.02 -21.21
CA ARG A 226 15.69 -14.04 -20.52
C ARG A 226 15.84 -15.42 -21.16
N GLY A 227 15.89 -16.45 -20.30
CA GLY A 227 15.84 -17.84 -20.71
C GLY A 227 14.42 -18.25 -21.14
N ALA A 228 14.31 -19.39 -21.82
CA ALA A 228 13.06 -19.91 -22.40
C ALA A 228 11.93 -20.24 -21.39
N ALA A 229 12.16 -20.04 -20.09
CA ALA A 229 11.23 -20.37 -19.00
C ALA A 229 10.25 -19.23 -18.63
N GLU A 230 10.42 -18.02 -19.15
CA GLU A 230 9.56 -16.86 -18.84
C GLU A 230 9.21 -16.07 -20.11
N PRO A 231 8.24 -16.55 -20.93
CA PRO A 231 7.87 -15.89 -22.20
C PRO A 231 7.18 -14.54 -22.00
N ASP A 232 6.58 -14.32 -20.82
CA ASP A 232 5.73 -13.17 -20.55
C ASP A 232 6.34 -12.20 -19.53
N ALA A 233 6.15 -10.91 -19.75
CA ALA A 233 6.14 -9.92 -18.68
C ALA A 233 4.69 -9.67 -18.26
N LEU A 234 4.42 -9.86 -16.96
CA LEU A 234 3.14 -9.56 -16.35
C LEU A 234 3.28 -8.28 -15.52
N TYR A 235 2.43 -7.31 -15.80
CA TYR A 235 2.31 -6.09 -15.01
C TYR A 235 0.95 -6.05 -14.35
N TYR A 236 0.92 -5.88 -13.04
CA TYR A 236 -0.32 -5.75 -12.28
C TYR A 236 -0.45 -4.34 -11.73
N TRP A 237 -1.68 -3.85 -11.68
CA TRP A 237 -2.06 -2.64 -10.94
C TRP A 237 -3.21 -2.99 -10.01
N LEU A 238 -3.03 -2.81 -8.71
CA LEU A 238 -4.11 -2.87 -7.72
C LEU A 238 -4.77 -1.51 -7.62
N PHE A 239 -6.03 -1.49 -7.98
CA PHE A 239 -6.84 -0.29 -7.84
C PHE A 239 -7.08 0.04 -6.36
N PRO A 240 -7.02 1.32 -5.97
CA PRO A 240 -6.80 2.47 -6.84
C PRO A 240 -5.35 2.95 -6.99
N ASN A 241 -4.35 2.38 -6.30
CA ASN A 241 -3.08 3.09 -6.07
C ASN A 241 -1.79 2.24 -6.06
N VAL A 242 -1.81 0.94 -6.41
CA VAL A 242 -0.61 0.08 -6.41
C VAL A 242 -0.36 -0.51 -7.78
#